data_AF-A0A846C373-F1
#
_entry.id   AF-A0A846C373-F1
#
_cell.length_a   1.000
_cell.length_b   1.000
_cell.length_c   1.000
_cell.angle_alpha   90.00
_cell.angle_beta   90.00
_cell.angle_gamma   90.00
#
_symmetry.space_group_name_H-M   'P 1'
#
loop_
_entity.id
_entity.type
_entity.pdbx_description
1 polymer ?
#
loop_
_entity_poly.entity_id
_entity_poly.type
_entity_poly.pdbx_seq_one_letter_code
_entity_poly.pdbx_strand_id
1 'polypeptide(L)' 'MSQCLNPECLNINPDNFQFCQKCGNKLLLVERYWAKSILGQGGFGRTFLAVDEFKPSKPFCVIKQFLP' A
#
# COMPACT_ATOMS: atom_id res chain seq x y z
N MET A 1 10.34 1.55 2.69
CA MET A 1 9.82 0.40 1.94
C MET A 1 8.34 0.63 1.64
N SER A 2 7.83 0.03 0.57
CA SER A 2 6.42 0.06 0.19
C SER A 2 5.84 -1.34 0.01
N GLN A 3 4.69 -1.56 0.63
CA GLN A 3 3.90 -2.78 0.51
C GLN A 3 3.09 -2.74 -0.80
N CYS A 4 3.21 -3.76 -1.64
CA CYS A 4 2.37 -3.88 -2.83
C CYS A 4 0.90 -4.07 -2.45
N LEU A 5 0.02 -3.32 -3.13
CA LEU A 5 -1.43 -3.31 -2.91
C LEU A 5 -2.21 -4.23 -3.86
N ASN A 6 -1.53 -4.96 -4.73
CA ASN A 6 -2.19 -6.00 -5.54
C ASN A 6 -2.66 -7.13 -4.59
N PRO A 7 -3.95 -7.52 -4.60
CA PRO A 7 -4.48 -8.61 -3.76
C PRO A 7 -3.63 -9.90 -3.79
N GLU A 8 -3.12 -10.25 -4.97
CA GLU A 8 -2.34 -11.46 -5.25
C GLU A 8 -0.83 -11.26 -5.07
N CYS A 9 -0.38 -10.05 -4.69
CA CYS A 9 1.04 -9.77 -4.50
C CYS A 9 1.27 -8.81 -3.33
N LEU A 10 1.88 -9.35 -2.28
CA LEU A 10 2.29 -8.63 -1.08
C LEU A 10 3.81 -8.40 -1.02
N ASN A 11 4.46 -8.24 -2.18
CA ASN A 11 5.89 -7.97 -2.19
C ASN A 11 6.20 -6.64 -1.47
N ILE A 12 7.26 -6.64 -0.67
CA ILE A 12 7.83 -5.43 -0.08
C ILE A 12 8.86 -4.88 -1.07
N ASN A 13 8.73 -3.62 -1.43
CA ASN A 13 9.61 -2.93 -2.36
C ASN A 13 10.46 -1.90 -1.60
N PRO A 14 11.69 -1.61 -2.06
CA PRO A 14 12.49 -0.50 -1.54
C PRO A 14 11.75 0.84 -1.69
N ASP A 15 12.21 1.86 -0.95
CA ASP A 15 11.68 3.22 -1.13
C ASP A 15 11.92 3.74 -2.56
N ASN A 16 11.08 4.67 -3.01
CA ASN A 16 11.15 5.37 -4.30
C ASN A 16 10.86 4.55 -5.58
N PHE A 17 10.50 3.27 -5.47
CA PHE A 17 10.01 2.50 -6.62
C PHE A 17 8.55 2.84 -6.92
N GLN A 18 8.23 3.25 -8.16
CA GLN A 18 6.85 3.57 -8.57
C GLN A 18 6.00 2.31 -8.84
N PHE A 19 6.65 1.22 -9.22
CA PHE A 19 6.02 -0.05 -9.59
C PHE A 19 6.61 -1.20 -8.78
N CYS A 20 5.77 -2.19 -8.47
CA CYS A 20 6.17 -3.38 -7.75
C CYS A 20 7.17 -4.18 -8.58
N GLN A 21 8.33 -4.49 -8.02
CA GLN A 21 9.38 -5.24 -8.72
C GLN A 21 8.96 -6.69 -9.03
N LYS A 22 7.96 -7.23 -8.31
CA LYS A 22 7.48 -8.60 -8.50
C LYS A 22 6.33 -8.72 -9.51
N CYS A 23 5.37 -7.79 -9.50
CA CYS A 23 4.15 -7.92 -10.32
C CYS A 23 3.85 -6.73 -11.23
N GLY A 24 4.71 -5.70 -11.24
CA GLY A 24 4.52 -4.50 -12.07
C GLY A 24 3.37 -3.58 -11.63
N ASN A 25 2.60 -3.93 -10.60
CA ASN A 25 1.50 -3.09 -10.14
C ASN A 25 2.02 -1.74 -9.59
N LYS A 26 1.29 -0.66 -9.83
CA LYS A 26 1.63 0.65 -9.29
C LYS A 26 1.55 0.62 -7.76
N LEU A 27 2.58 1.14 -7.10
CA LEU A 27 2.69 1.12 -5.65
C LEU A 27 1.99 2.31 -4.98
N LEU A 28 1.84 3.42 -5.72
CA LEU A 28 1.11 4.61 -5.30
C LEU A 28 -0.38 4.45 -5.66
N LEU A 29 -1.23 4.29 -4.65
CA LEU A 29 -2.67 4.16 -4.85
C LEU A 29 -3.29 5.51 -5.17
N VAL A 30 -4.01 5.58 -6.30
CA VAL A 30 -4.72 6.78 -6.80
C VAL A 30 -3.85 8.05 -6.79
N GLU A 31 -2.57 7.91 -7.12
CA GLU A 31 -1.57 8.99 -7.11
C GLU A 31 -1.41 9.71 -5.75
N ARG A 32 -1.76 9.06 -4.64
CA ARG A 32 -1.85 9.73 -3.33
C ARG A 32 -1.37 8.93 -2.13
N TYR A 33 -1.68 7.64 -2.06
CA TYR A 33 -1.41 6.87 -0.84
C TYR A 33 -0.29 5.83 -1.04
N TRP A 34 0.76 5.91 -0.23
CA TRP A 34 1.82 4.89 -0.17
C TRP A 34 1.56 3.92 0.98
N ALA A 35 1.33 2.65 0.67
CA ALA A 35 1.26 1.62 1.70
C ALA A 35 2.67 1.28 2.22
N LYS A 36 2.84 1.31 3.55
CA LYS A 36 4.11 1.04 4.25
C LYS A 36 4.19 -0.40 4.75
N SER A 37 3.12 -0.90 5.38
CA SER A 37 3.07 -2.23 5.98
C SER A 37 1.63 -2.70 6.17
N ILE A 38 1.45 -3.99 6.43
CA ILE A 38 0.16 -4.57 6.82
C ILE A 38 -0.02 -4.38 8.33
N LEU A 39 -1.16 -3.84 8.74
CA LEU A 39 -1.56 -3.74 10.15
C LEU A 39 -2.37 -4.96 10.61
N GLY A 40 -3.12 -5.58 9.70
CA GLY A 40 -3.89 -6.77 10.00
C GLY A 40 -4.61 -7.34 8.78
N GLN A 41 -4.98 -8.60 8.85
CA GLN A 41 -5.73 -9.34 7.82
C GLN A 41 -6.75 -10.25 8.50
N GLY A 42 -7.96 -10.35 7.93
CA GLY A 42 -9.01 -11.26 8.39
C GLY A 42 -10.01 -11.55 7.28
N GLY A 43 -11.15 -12.17 7.62
CA GLY A 43 -12.15 -12.62 6.65
C GLY A 43 -12.81 -11.50 5.81
N PHE A 44 -12.68 -10.24 6.22
CA PHE A 44 -13.21 -9.08 5.49
C PHE A 44 -12.15 -8.31 4.70
N GLY A 45 -10.96 -8.88 4.57
CA GLY A 45 -9.85 -8.29 3.82
C GLY A 45 -8.66 -7.86 4.67
N ARG A 46 -7.93 -6.86 4.19
CA ARG A 46 -6.58 -6.51 4.66
C ARG A 46 -6.48 -5.01 4.93
N THR A 47 -5.84 -4.66 6.05
CA THR A 47 -5.63 -3.27 6.46
C THR A 47 -4.14 -2.95 6.41
N PHE A 48 -3.79 -1.81 5.80
CA PHE A 48 -2.43 -1.33 5.65
C PHE A 48 -2.24 -0.02 6.39
N LEU A 49 -1.07 0.16 6.99
CA LEU A 49 -0.54 1.48 7.35
C LEU A 49 -0.07 2.15 6.06
N ALA A 50 -0.48 3.39 5.85
CA ALA A 50 -0.13 4.16 4.67
C ALA A 50 0.24 5.60 5.01
N VAL A 51 0.78 6.30 4.04
CA VAL A 51 1.06 7.75 4.09
C VAL A 51 0.23 8.44 3.02
N ASP A 52 -0.44 9.54 3.38
CA ASP A 52 -1.13 10.42 2.44
C ASP A 52 -0.14 11.48 1.90
N GLU A 53 0.46 11.22 0.73
CA GLU A 53 1.47 12.10 0.13
C GLU A 53 0.93 13.44 -0.34
N PHE A 54 -0.39 13.53 -0.57
CA PHE A 54 -1.00 14.75 -1.07
C PHE A 54 -1.06 15.84 0.01
N LYS A 55 -1.12 15.45 1.29
CA LYS A 55 -1.13 16.42 2.40
C LYS A 55 0.30 16.89 2.71
N PRO A 56 0.52 18.20 2.96
CA PRO A 56 1.86 18.74 3.26
C PRO A 56 2.54 18.06 4.46
N SER A 57 1.76 17.69 5.49
CA SER A 57 2.29 17.01 6.68
C SER A 57 2.55 15.52 6.47
N LYS A 58 2.20 14.96 5.31
CA LYS A 58 2.30 13.53 4.96
C LYS A 58 1.87 12.61 6.11
N PRO A 59 0.63 12.78 6.62
CA PRO A 59 0.20 12.06 7.79
C PRO A 59 0.05 10.57 7.50
N PHE A 60 0.19 9.76 8.54
CA PHE A 60 -0.20 8.37 8.48
C PHE A 60 -1.72 8.24 8.32
N CYS A 61 -2.14 7.26 7.53
CA CYS A 61 -3.53 6.89 7.33
C CYS A 61 -3.64 5.37 7.19
N VAL A 62 -4.86 4.86 7.04
CA VAL A 62 -5.12 3.44 6.81
C VAL A 62 -5.76 3.22 5.45
N ILE A 63 -5.32 2.18 4.75
CA ILE A 63 -5.99 1.66 3.56
C ILE A 63 -6.64 0.34 3.94
N LYS A 64 -7.94 0.18 3.67
CA LYS A 64 -8.64 -1.09 3.83
C LYS A 64 -8.97 -1.67 2.46
N GLN A 65 -8.33 -2.79 2.14
CA GLN A 65 -8.58 -3.60 0.96
C GLN A 65 -9.62 -4.66 1.32
N PHE A 66 -10.80 -4.58 0.71
CA PHE A 66 -11.79 -5.63 0.80
C PHE A 66 -11.39 -6.78 -0.14
N LEU A 67 -11.43 -8.01 0.37
CA LEU A 67 -11.18 -9.23 -0.40
C LEU A 67 -12.49 -10.05 -0.38
N PRO A 68 -12.81 -10.79 -1.47
CA PRO A 68 -13.92 -11.74 -1.45
C PRO A 68 -13.72 -12.85 -0.43
#